data_AF-A0A9D2QSU8-F1
#
_entry.id   AF-A0A9D2QSU8-F1
#
_cell.length_a   1.000
_cell.length_b   1.000
_cell.length_c   1.000
_cell.angle_alpha   90.00
_cell.angle_beta   90.00
_cell.angle_gamma   90.00
#
_symmetry.space_group_name_H-M   'P 1'
#
loop_
_entity.id
_entity.type
_entity.pdbx_description
1 polymer ?
#
loop_
_entity_poly.entity_id
_entity_poly.type
_entity_poly.pdbx_seq_one_letter_code
_entity_poly.pdbx_strand_id
1 'polypeptide(L)' 'MLSGTLKVLEERGIVQRKQYNEVPLRVEYSLTEAGKAMLHIYYEIAKWGDTYL' A
#
# COMPACT_ATOMS: atom_id res chain seq x y z
N MET A 1 4.35 14.09 -0.29
CA MET A 1 3.47 13.97 -1.48
C MET A 1 3.16 12.50 -1.71
N LEU A 2 1.89 12.14 -1.94
CA LEU A 2 1.40 10.76 -2.10
C LEU A 2 2.16 9.96 -3.17
N SER A 3 2.45 10.59 -4.32
CA SER A 3 3.18 9.98 -5.43
C SER A 3 4.59 9.52 -5.04
N GLY A 4 5.30 10.29 -4.21
CA GLY A 4 6.62 9.93 -3.71
C GLY A 4 6.58 8.72 -2.77
N THR A 5 5.60 8.67 -1.87
CA THR A 5 5.41 7.54 -0.95
C THR A 5 5.09 6.26 -1.71
N LEU A 6 4.18 6.32 -2.70
CA LEU A 6 3.82 5.16 -3.52
C LEU A 6 5.03 4.62 -4.31
N LYS A 7 5.87 5.50 -4.84
CA LYS A 7 7.10 5.09 -5.53
C LYS A 7 8.06 4.34 -4.61
N VAL A 8 8.27 4.84 -3.38
CA VAL A 8 9.12 4.15 -2.39
C VAL A 8 8.54 2.78 -2.00
N LEU A 9 7.22 2.69 -1.83
CA LEU A 9 6.56 1.41 -1.50
C LEU A 9 6.61 0.41 -2.66
N GLU A 10 6.56 0.90 -3.90
CA GLU A 10 6.76 0.10 -5.11
C GLU A 10 8.21 -0.41 -5.21
N GLU A 11 9.21 0.46 -5.00
CA GLU A 11 10.63 0.10 -4.98
C GLU A 11 10.96 -0.92 -3.88
N ARG A 12 10.23 -0.89 -2.75
CA ARG A 12 10.36 -1.86 -1.65
C ARG A 12 9.56 -3.14 -1.86
N GLY A 13 8.82 -3.27 -2.96
CA GLY A 13 8.01 -4.45 -3.26
C GLY A 13 6.80 -4.64 -2.35
N ILE A 14 6.34 -3.59 -1.68
CA ILE A 14 5.18 -3.61 -0.77
C ILE A 14 3.89 -3.34 -1.55
N VAL A 15 3.97 -2.46 -2.54
CA VAL A 15 2.87 -2.07 -3.41
C VAL A 15 3.24 -2.40 -4.85
N GLN A 16 2.28 -2.83 -5.66
CA GLN A 16 2.44 -2.98 -7.10
C GLN A 16 1.58 -1.95 -7.84
N ARG A 17 2.13 -1.42 -8.94
CA ARG A 17 1.47 -0.48 -9.82
C ARG A 17 0.97 -1.18 -11.08
N LYS A 18 -0.31 -1.00 -11.41
CA LYS A 18 -0.89 -1.47 -12.67
C LYS A 18 -1.40 -0.29 -13.47
N GLN A 19 -0.89 -0.14 -14.69
CA GLN A 19 -1.33 0.90 -15.62
C GLN A 19 -2.30 0.31 -16.64
N TYR A 20 -3.43 0.96 -16.81
CA TYR A 20 -4.44 0.63 -17.81
C TYR A 20 -4.35 1.66 -18.94
N ASN A 21 -3.93 1.20 -20.12
CA ASN A 21 -3.78 2.04 -21.31
C ASN A 21 -5.12 2.21 -22.03
N GLU A 22 -6.11 2.69 -21.29
CA GLU A 22 -7.44 3.05 -21.79
C GLU A 22 -7.61 4.58 -21.84
N VAL A 23 -8.68 5.07 -22.44
CA VAL A 23 -9.04 6.49 -22.40
C VAL A 23 -10.25 6.62 -21.46
N PRO A 24 -10.14 7.31 -20.31
CA PRO A 24 -8.96 8.02 -19.79
C PRO A 24 -7.88 7.09 -19.21
N LEU A 25 -6.62 7.53 -19.23
CA LEU A 25 -5.49 6.78 -18.67
C LEU A 25 -5.67 6.59 -17.15
N ARG A 26 -5.61 5.35 -16.68
CA ARG A 26 -5.75 5.02 -15.26
C ARG A 26 -4.55 4.25 -14.73
N VAL A 27 -4.22 4.52 -13.47
CA VAL A 27 -3.21 3.78 -12.70
C VAL A 27 -3.86 3.30 -11.41
N GLU A 28 -3.70 2.03 -11.10
CA GLU A 28 -4.12 1.44 -9.83
C GLU A 28 -2.90 0.95 -9.05
N TYR A 29 -2.96 1.12 -7.73
CA TYR A 29 -1.98 0.61 -6.79
C TYR A 29 -2.65 -0.42 -5.89
N SER A 30 -1.97 -1.54 -5.65
CA SER A 30 -2.46 -2.61 -4.77
C SER A 30 -1.31 -3.18 -3.94
N LEU A 31 -1.61 -3.78 -2.78
CA LEU A 31 -0.59 -4.47 -2.00
C LEU A 31 -0.11 -5.73 -2.73
N THR A 32 1.19 -5.97 -2.70
CA THR A 32 1.78 -7.27 -3.06
C THR A 32 1.47 -8.30 -1.98
N GLU A 33 1.79 -9.58 -2.22
CA GLU A 33 1.68 -10.61 -1.17
C GLU A 33 2.55 -10.28 0.05
N ALA A 34 3.75 -9.73 -0.16
CA ALA A 34 4.60 -9.25 0.93
C ALA A 34 3.95 -8.08 1.70
N GLY A 35 3.33 -7.13 1.00
CA GLY A 35 2.61 -6.02 1.63
C GLY A 35 1.37 -6.47 2.40
N LYS A 36 0.59 -7.42 1.85
CA LYS A 36 -0.54 -8.04 2.55
C LYS A 36 -0.10 -8.79 3.79
N ALA A 37 1.04 -9.48 3.71
CA ALA A 37 1.60 -10.17 4.86
C ALA A 37 1.92 -9.20 6.00
N MET A 38 2.13 -7.89 5.79
CA MET A 38 2.34 -6.93 6.88
C MET A 38 1.04 -6.48 7.59
N LEU A 39 -0.13 -6.78 7.02
CA LEU A 39 -1.40 -6.31 7.57
C LEU A 39 -1.66 -6.81 9.00
N HIS A 40 -1.20 -8.01 9.35
CA HIS A 40 -1.35 -8.52 10.72
C HIS A 40 -0.68 -7.59 11.74
N ILE A 41 0.55 -7.16 11.50
CA ILE A 41 1.29 -6.23 12.38
C ILE A 41 0.55 -4.90 12.45
N TYR A 42 0.10 -4.41 11.30
CA TYR A 42 -0.66 -3.16 11.23
C TYR A 42 -1.93 -3.21 12.09
N TYR A 43 -2.68 -4.32 12.04
CA TYR A 43 -3.87 -4.49 12.85
C TYR A 43 -3.58 -4.57 14.35
N GLU A 44 -2.49 -5.23 14.76
CA GLU A 44 -2.09 -5.26 16.17
C GLU A 44 -1.69 -3.86 16.68
N ILE A 45 -0.98 -3.07 15.86
CA ILE A 45 -0.64 -1.69 16.20
C ILE A 45 -1.90 -0.82 16.28
N ALA A 46 -2.83 -0.96 15.34
CA ALA A 46 -4.10 -0.24 15.35
C ALA A 46 -4.92 -0.59 16.61
N LYS A 47 -5.04 -1.87 16.95
CA LYS A 47 -5.74 -2.34 18.15
C LYS A 47 -5.11 -1.79 19.43
N TRP A 48 -3.79 -1.78 19.52
CA TRP A 48 -3.09 -1.12 20.63
C TRP A 48 -3.45 0.37 20.69
N GLY A 49 -3.41 1.06 19.56
CA GLY A 49 -3.81 2.47 19.44
C GLY A 49 -5.22 2.70 19.97
N ASP A 50 -6.21 1.94 19.49
CA ASP A 50 -7.61 2.03 19.93
C ASP A 50 -7.81 1.77 21.43
N THR A 51 -6.90 1.02 22.06
CA THR A 51 -7.00 0.66 23.48
C THR A 51 -6.33 1.70 24.39
N TYR A 52 -5.29 2.39 23.92
CA TYR A 52 -4.39 3.17 24.78
C TYR A 52 -4.14 4.62 24.33
N LEU A 53 -4.59 5.02 23.14
CA LEU A 53 -4.55 6.40 22.63
C LEU A 53 -5.96 6.97 22.51
#